data_AF-A0A376DUJ4-F1
#
_entry.id   AF-A0A376DUJ4-F1
#
_cell.length_a   1.000
_cell.length_b   1.000
_cell.length_c   1.000
_cell.angle_alpha   90.00
_cell.angle_beta   90.00
_cell.angle_gamma   90.00
#
_symmetry.space_group_name_H-M   'P 1'
#
loop_
_entity.id
_entity.type
_entity.pdbx_description
1 polymer ?
#
loop_
_entity_poly.entity_id
_entity_poly.type
_entity_poly.pdbx_seq_one_letter_code
_entity_poly.pdbx_strand_id
1 'polypeptide(L)'
;MAGSFDISEATFNNWKKHHPEFLESMLAGKIEADANVASTLYKRALGHLQKRKVAFKVRQIDDKTGKLYDAVEVVEVEDYYPPSDQAINLWLGNRQRKKWGSKSEIEHSGELKGKTTIVFSKGAKGKD
;
A
#
# COMPACT_ATOMS: atom_id res chain seq x y z
N MET A 1 -14.17 10.83 -8.02
CA MET A 1 -14.89 11.17 -6.77
C MET A 1 -16.07 12.09 -7.05
N ALA A 2 -15.89 13.25 -7.70
CA ALA A 2 -17.03 14.09 -8.13
C ALA A 2 -17.99 13.36 -9.11
N GLY A 3 -17.45 12.65 -10.10
CA GLY A 3 -18.25 11.81 -11.01
C GLY A 3 -18.89 10.56 -10.37
N SER A 4 -18.52 10.19 -9.14
CA SER A 4 -19.17 9.09 -8.40
C SER A 4 -20.47 9.56 -7.72
N PHE A 5 -20.59 10.87 -7.47
CA PHE A 5 -21.77 11.51 -6.90
C PHE A 5 -22.58 12.28 -7.95
N ASP A 6 -22.21 12.17 -9.23
CA ASP A 6 -22.82 12.90 -10.34
C ASP A 6 -22.91 14.42 -10.11
N ILE A 7 -21.87 14.99 -9.50
CA ILE A 7 -21.75 16.43 -9.24
C ILE A 7 -20.53 17.02 -9.92
N SER A 8 -20.57 18.32 -10.18
CA SER A 8 -19.41 19.05 -10.71
C SER A 8 -18.23 19.06 -9.72
N GLU A 9 -17.01 19.08 -10.23
CA GLU A 9 -15.80 19.21 -9.39
C GLU A 9 -15.80 20.52 -8.59
N ALA A 10 -16.37 21.59 -9.14
CA ALA A 10 -16.52 22.86 -8.45
C ALA A 10 -17.41 22.71 -7.20
N THR A 11 -18.56 22.05 -7.35
CA THR A 11 -19.48 21.75 -6.24
C THR A 11 -18.80 20.89 -5.18
N PHE A 12 -18.11 19.83 -5.58
CA PHE A 12 -17.40 18.93 -4.66
C PHE A 12 -16.29 19.65 -3.88
N ASN A 13 -15.51 20.51 -4.54
CA ASN A 13 -14.46 21.29 -3.87
C ASN A 13 -15.05 22.40 -2.99
N ASN A 14 -16.22 22.94 -3.33
CA ASN A 14 -16.93 23.87 -2.47
C ASN A 14 -17.38 23.18 -1.17
N TRP A 15 -17.88 21.95 -1.27
CA TRP A 15 -18.30 21.18 -0.10
C TRP A 15 -17.15 20.92 0.88
N LYS A 16 -15.95 20.62 0.37
CA LYS A 16 -14.75 20.48 1.23
C LYS A 16 -14.42 21.73 2.03
N LYS A 17 -14.73 22.93 1.51
CA LYS A 17 -14.43 24.20 2.17
C LYS A 17 -15.50 24.60 3.18
N HIS A 18 -16.77 24.36 2.84
CA HIS A 18 -17.91 24.83 3.63
C HIS A 18 -18.49 23.80 4.60
N HIS A 19 -18.14 22.51 4.46
CA HIS A 19 -18.59 21.44 5.35
C HIS A 19 -17.39 20.71 5.97
N PRO A 20 -16.91 21.15 7.15
CA PRO A 20 -15.77 20.51 7.83
C PRO A 20 -16.02 19.02 8.15
N GLU A 21 -17.24 18.66 8.54
CA GLU A 21 -17.68 17.28 8.81
C GLU A 21 -17.59 16.35 7.58
N PHE A 22 -17.87 16.89 6.40
CA PHE A 22 -17.71 16.19 5.13
C PHE A 22 -16.23 15.98 4.80
N LEU A 23 -15.40 17.00 5.03
CA LEU A 23 -13.95 16.90 4.87
C LEU A 23 -13.35 15.86 5.81
N GLU A 24 -13.76 15.86 7.08
CA GLU A 24 -13.31 14.91 8.11
C GLU A 24 -13.66 13.48 7.72
N SER A 25 -14.92 13.22 7.33
CA SER A 25 -15.37 11.90 6.87
C SER A 25 -14.57 11.42 5.65
N MET A 26 -14.26 12.30 4.71
CA MET A 26 -13.45 11.97 3.53
C MET A 26 -12.00 11.64 3.91
N LEU A 27 -11.41 12.37 4.86
CA LEU A 27 -10.05 12.12 5.34
C LEU A 27 -9.99 10.80 6.11
N ALA A 28 -10.99 10.50 6.94
CA ALA A 28 -11.10 9.23 7.65
C ALA A 28 -11.10 8.04 6.67
N GLY A 29 -11.90 8.12 5.60
CA GLY A 29 -11.91 7.09 4.55
C GLY A 29 -10.56 6.90 3.84
N LYS A 30 -9.77 7.96 3.67
CA LYS A 30 -8.41 7.85 3.14
C LYS A 30 -7.46 7.14 4.10
N ILE A 31 -7.55 7.46 5.39
CA ILE A 31 -6.74 6.82 6.43
C ILE A 31 -7.03 5.31 6.47
N GLU A 32 -8.29 4.92 6.37
CA GLU A 32 -8.69 3.51 6.32
C GLU A 32 -8.13 2.81 5.06
N ALA A 33 -8.24 3.46 3.89
CA ALA A 33 -7.68 2.95 2.66
C ALA A 33 -6.15 2.75 2.76
N ASP A 34 -5.43 3.74 3.30
CA ASP A 34 -3.99 3.67 3.51
C ASP A 34 -3.62 2.57 4.52
N ALA A 35 -4.40 2.40 5.59
CA ALA A 35 -4.21 1.34 6.58
C ALA A 35 -4.40 -0.06 5.97
N ASN A 36 -5.40 -0.22 5.09
CA ASN A 36 -5.63 -1.46 4.36
C ASN A 36 -4.44 -1.82 3.46
N VAL A 37 -3.90 -0.83 2.73
CA VAL A 37 -2.68 -1.02 1.92
C VAL A 37 -1.49 -1.39 2.81
N ALA A 38 -1.29 -0.69 3.94
CA ALA A 38 -0.21 -1.01 4.86
C ALA A 38 -0.32 -2.44 5.42
N SER A 39 -1.54 -2.89 5.75
CA SER A 39 -1.78 -4.24 6.26
C SER A 39 -1.47 -5.33 5.24
N THR A 40 -1.83 -5.11 3.97
CA THR A 40 -1.59 -6.06 2.88
C THR A 40 -0.12 -6.07 2.48
N LEU A 41 0.53 -4.90 2.48
CA LEU A 41 1.98 -4.76 2.28
C LEU A 41 2.76 -5.56 3.34
N TYR A 42 2.36 -5.44 4.61
CA TYR A 42 2.98 -6.19 5.70
C TYR A 42 2.83 -7.71 5.53
N LYS A 43 1.62 -8.20 5.21
CA LYS A 43 1.39 -9.63 4.92
C LYS A 43 2.27 -10.12 3.77
N ARG A 44 2.35 -9.34 2.69
CA ARG A 44 3.20 -9.65 1.53
C ARG A 44 4.70 -9.62 1.85
N ALA A 45 5.13 -8.77 2.78
CA ALA A 45 6.52 -8.72 3.24
C ALA A 45 6.89 -9.95 4.08
N LEU A 46 5.96 -10.53 4.84
CA LEU A 46 6.19 -11.74 5.63
C LEU A 46 5.99 -13.05 4.85
N GLY A 47 5.22 -13.00 3.75
CA GLY A 47 4.65 -14.19 3.13
C GLY A 47 3.43 -14.68 3.92
N HIS A 48 2.44 -15.20 3.21
CA HIS A 48 1.20 -15.68 3.82
C HIS A 48 0.59 -16.84 3.05
N LEU A 49 -0.14 -17.69 3.77
CA LEU A 49 -1.02 -18.70 3.18
C LEU A 49 -2.38 -18.06 2.93
N GLN A 50 -2.90 -18.21 1.71
CA GLN A 50 -4.22 -17.70 1.36
C GLN A 50 -5.10 -18.84 0.87
N LYS A 51 -6.21 -19.06 1.56
CA LYS A 51 -7.24 -20.01 1.14
C LYS A 51 -8.02 -19.41 -0.02
N ARG A 52 -8.03 -20.12 -1.16
CA ARG A 52 -8.85 -19.81 -2.32
C ARG A 52 -9.90 -20.91 -2.48
N LYS A 53 -11.16 -20.51 -2.62
CA LYS A 53 -12.25 -21.42 -3.00
C LYS A 53 -12.24 -21.59 -4.51
N VAL A 54 -11.99 -22.80 -4.99
CA VAL A 54 -12.05 -23.14 -6.40
C VAL A 54 -13.27 -24.02 -6.62
N ALA A 55 -14.14 -23.60 -7.54
CA ALA A 55 -15.32 -24.36 -7.94
C ALA A 55 -14.91 -25.36 -9.03
N PHE A 56 -14.93 -26.64 -8.72
CA PHE A 56 -14.73 -27.72 -9.68
C PHE A 56 -16.10 -28.21 -10.16
N LYS A 57 -16.26 -28.31 -11.49
CA LYS A 57 -17.42 -28.99 -12.07
C LYS A 57 -17.15 -30.48 -12.04
N VAL A 58 -17.86 -31.21 -11.19
CA VAL A 58 -17.75 -32.66 -11.05
C VAL A 58 -19.01 -33.27 -11.65
N ARG A 59 -18.85 -34.18 -12.62
CA ARG A 59 -19.96 -34.98 -13.13
C ARG A 59 -20.24 -36.08 -12.14
N GLN A 60 -21.36 -35.98 -11.43
CA GLN A 60 -21.82 -37.01 -10.50
C GLN A 60 -22.91 -37.86 -11.19
N ILE A 61 -22.93 -39.14 -10.83
CA ILE A 61 -23.94 -40.09 -11.29
C ILE A 61 -24.96 -40.20 -10.17
N ASP A 62 -26.23 -40.05 -10.50
CA ASP A 62 -27.32 -40.20 -9.54
C ASP A 62 -27.58 -41.70 -9.30
N ASP A 63 -27.26 -42.21 -8.11
CA ASP A 63 -27.34 -43.65 -7.77
C ASP A 63 -28.75 -44.24 -7.94
N LYS A 64 -29.80 -43.40 -7.93
CA LYS A 64 -31.20 -43.82 -8.11
C LYS A 64 -31.67 -43.82 -9.55
N THR A 65 -31.05 -43.04 -10.42
CA THR A 65 -31.59 -42.70 -11.74
C THR A 65 -30.62 -43.02 -12.88
N GLY A 66 -29.36 -43.30 -12.56
CA GLY A 66 -28.29 -43.59 -13.54
C GLY A 66 -27.97 -42.43 -14.48
N LYS A 67 -28.53 -41.23 -14.24
CA LYS A 67 -28.31 -40.04 -15.06
C LYS A 67 -27.13 -39.25 -14.54
N LEU A 68 -26.29 -38.79 -15.47
CA LEU A 68 -25.20 -37.86 -15.20
C LEU A 68 -25.78 -36.46 -14.98
N TYR A 69 -25.43 -35.83 -13.86
CA TYR A 69 -25.70 -34.42 -13.59
C TYR A 69 -24.40 -33.70 -13.27
N ASP A 70 -24.34 -32.42 -13.63
CA ASP A 70 -23.19 -31.56 -13.34
C ASP A 70 -23.38 -30.96 -11.94
N ALA A 71 -22.56 -31.40 -10.98
CA ALA A 71 -22.49 -30.82 -9.65
C ALA A 71 -21.30 -29.85 -9.58
N VAL A 72 -21.46 -28.73 -8.86
CA VAL A 72 -20.36 -27.79 -8.60
C VAL A 72 -19.89 -28.01 -7.17
N GLU A 73 -18.69 -28.55 -7.01
CA GLU A 73 -18.07 -28.73 -5.70
C GLU A 73 -17.08 -27.60 -5.45
N VAL A 74 -17.24 -26.90 -4.31
CA VAL A 74 -16.36 -25.79 -3.93
C VAL A 74 -15.31 -26.34 -2.97
N VAL A 75 -14.08 -26.49 -3.46
CA VAL A 75 -12.95 -26.97 -2.66
C VAL A 75 -12.12 -25.78 -2.18
N GLU A 76 -11.73 -25.78 -0.90
CA GLU A 76 -10.77 -24.83 -0.35
C GLU A 76 -9.34 -25.30 -0.63
N VAL A 77 -8.61 -24.54 -1.46
CA VAL A 77 -7.20 -24.78 -1.77
C VAL A 77 -6.36 -23.75 -1.03
N GLU A 78 -5.27 -24.17 -0.39
CA GLU A 78 -4.30 -23.28 0.24
C GLU A 78 -3.17 -22.94 -0.75
N ASP A 79 -3.11 -21.67 -1.17
CA ASP A 79 -2.02 -21.15 -1.98
C ASP A 79 -0.98 -20.46 -1.07
N TYR A 80 0.29 -20.86 -1.16
CA TYR A 80 1.39 -20.21 -0.47
C TYR A 80 1.94 -19.03 -1.27
N TYR A 81 1.91 -17.84 -0.67
CA TYR A 81 2.52 -16.64 -1.22
C TYR A 81 3.83 -16.38 -0.47
N PRO A 82 4.99 -16.54 -1.13
CA PRO A 82 6.27 -16.29 -0.48
C PRO A 82 6.45 -14.80 -0.14
N PRO A 83 7.33 -14.48 0.82
CA PRO A 83 7.75 -13.11 1.09
C PRO A 83 8.21 -12.40 -0.19
N SER A 84 7.82 -11.14 -0.36
CA SER A 84 8.26 -10.33 -1.49
C SER A 84 9.38 -9.37 -1.08
N ASP A 85 10.56 -9.53 -1.68
CA ASP A 85 11.73 -8.68 -1.42
C ASP A 85 11.43 -7.19 -1.63
N GLN A 86 10.61 -6.86 -2.63
CA GLN A 86 10.19 -5.48 -2.91
C GLN A 86 9.35 -4.89 -1.76
N ALA A 87 8.42 -5.68 -1.21
CA ALA A 87 7.61 -5.26 -0.07
C ALA A 87 8.46 -5.08 1.19
N ILE A 88 9.43 -5.98 1.42
CA ILE A 88 10.38 -5.90 2.52
C ILE A 88 11.24 -4.64 2.41
N ASN A 89 11.83 -4.39 1.25
CA ASN A 89 12.66 -3.20 1.01
C ASN A 89 11.86 -1.90 1.17
N LEU A 90 10.64 -1.84 0.66
CA LEU A 90 9.76 -0.68 0.82
C LEU A 90 9.42 -0.44 2.31
N TRP A 91 9.06 -1.50 3.03
CA TRP A 91 8.70 -1.43 4.44
C TRP A 91 9.87 -0.99 5.32
N LEU A 92 11.05 -1.60 5.13
CA LEU A 92 12.26 -1.26 5.87
C LEU A 92 12.81 0.10 5.48
N GLY A 93 12.74 0.48 4.20
CA GLY A 93 13.14 1.81 3.73
C GLY A 93 12.31 2.94 4.33
N ASN A 94 11.02 2.71 4.58
CA ASN A 94 10.13 3.68 5.21
C ASN A 94 10.29 3.74 6.73
N ARG A 95 10.38 2.59 7.42
CA ARG A 95 10.46 2.55 8.91
C ARG A 95 11.88 2.73 9.46
N GLN A 96 12.89 2.30 8.72
CA GLN A 96 14.30 2.32 9.15
C GLN A 96 15.17 3.03 8.11
N ARG A 97 14.74 4.22 7.66
CA ARG A 97 15.42 4.98 6.60
C ARG A 97 16.91 5.22 6.85
N LYS A 98 17.35 5.35 8.11
CA LYS A 98 18.78 5.50 8.43
C LYS A 98 19.62 4.26 8.09
N LYS A 99 19.04 3.06 8.21
CA LYS A 99 19.72 1.77 7.97
C LYS A 99 19.48 1.23 6.56
N TRP A 100 18.28 1.45 6.01
CA TRP A 100 17.80 0.83 4.76
C TRP A 100 17.40 1.85 3.68
N GLY A 101 17.46 3.15 3.98
CA GLY A 101 17.15 4.19 3.01
C GLY A 101 18.25 4.32 1.96
N SER A 102 17.85 4.57 0.71
CA SER A 102 18.78 4.86 -0.38
C SER A 102 19.62 6.08 -0.04
N LYS A 103 20.95 5.92 -0.05
CA LYS A 103 21.89 7.03 0.03
C LYS A 103 21.99 7.64 -1.37
N SER A 104 21.51 8.87 -1.53
CA SER A 104 21.81 9.67 -2.71
C SER A 104 23.07 10.47 -2.43
N GLU A 105 24.15 10.19 -3.15
CA GLU A 105 25.26 11.14 -3.26
C GLU A 105 24.81 12.28 -4.15
N ILE A 106 24.79 13.49 -3.60
CA ILE A 106 24.47 14.71 -4.35
C ILE A 106 25.82 15.31 -4.73
N GLU A 107 26.26 15.06 -5.97
CA GLU A 107 27.42 15.75 -6.52
C GLU A 107 27.02 17.18 -6.89
N HIS A 108 27.59 18.16 -6.20
CA HIS A 108 27.52 19.56 -6.59
C HIS A 108 28.62 19.85 -7.62
N SER A 109 28.30 19.77 -8.90
CA SER A 109 29.17 20.27 -9.97
C SER A 109 28.70 21.67 -10.41
N GLY A 110 29.46 22.69 -10.04
CA GLY A 110 29.22 24.08 -10.42
C GLY A 110 30.49 24.91 -10.28
N GLU A 111 30.80 25.70 -11.30
CA GLU A 111 31.94 26.62 -11.28
C GLU A 111 31.64 27.79 -10.33
N LEU A 112 32.29 27.83 -9.18
CA LEU A 112 32.14 28.89 -8.18
C LEU A 112 32.81 30.18 -8.69
N LYS A 113 32.06 31.03 -9.42
CA LYS A 113 32.52 32.37 -9.80
C LYS A 113 32.30 33.36 -8.65
N GLY A 114 33.23 33.37 -7.69
CA GLY A 114 33.30 34.39 -6.64
C GLY A 114 34.06 33.94 -5.38
N LYS A 115 34.77 34.87 -4.73
CA LYS A 115 35.42 34.63 -3.43
C LYS A 115 34.35 34.29 -2.39
N THR A 116 34.29 33.03 -1.97
CA THR A 116 33.39 32.56 -0.92
C THR A 116 34.19 32.33 0.37
N THR A 117 33.87 33.05 1.43
CA THR A 117 34.41 32.80 2.77
C THR A 117 33.50 31.80 3.48
N ILE A 118 33.99 30.57 3.67
CA ILE A 118 33.26 29.53 4.42
C ILE A 118 33.63 29.69 5.90
N VAL A 119 32.68 30.13 6.72
CA VAL A 119 32.83 30.19 8.19
C VAL A 119 32.15 28.96 8.79
N PHE A 120 32.95 28.02 9.29
CA PHE A 120 32.44 26.90 10.06
C PHE A 120 32.26 27.33 11.52
N SER A 121 31.01 27.57 11.95
CA SER A 121 30.73 27.72 13.38
C SER A 121 30.82 26.34 14.04
N LYS A 122 31.81 26.16 14.91
CA LYS A 122 32.00 24.94 15.70
C LYS A 122 30.84 24.78 16.69
N GLY A 123 29.81 24.04 16.28
CA GLY A 123 28.71 23.63 17.16
C GLY A 123 29.27 22.88 18.36
N ALA A 124 28.85 23.31 19.55
CA ALA A 124 29.32 22.84 20.84
C ALA A 124 29.35 21.31 20.95
N LYS A 125 30.52 20.77 21.31
CA LYS A 125 30.63 19.44 21.91
C LYS A 125 29.86 19.48 23.24
N GLY A 126 28.67 18.89 23.27
CA GLY A 126 28.10 18.38 24.52
C GLY A 126 29.02 17.29 25.04
N LYS A 127 29.58 17.54 26.23
CA LYS A 127 30.39 16.62 27.01
C LYS A 127 29.49 16.03 28.08
N ASP A 128 29.65 14.72 28.27
CA ASP A 128 29.24 13.87 29.39
C ASP A 128 27.73 13.56 29.56
#